data_AF-A0A932PXG8-F1
#
_entry.id   AF-A0A932PXG8-F1
#
_cell.length_a   1.000
_cell.length_b   1.000
_cell.length_c   1.000
_cell.angle_alpha   90.00
_cell.angle_beta   90.00
_cell.angle_gamma   90.00
#
_symmetry.space_group_name_H-M   'P 1'
#
loop_
_entity.id
_entity.type
_entity.pdbx_description
1 polymer ?
#
loop_
_entity_poly.entity_id
_entity_poly.type
_entity_poly.pdbx_seq_one_letter_code
_entity_poly.pdbx_strand_id
1 'polypeptide(L)' 'MIKDDTVYLREILDSIAQVQEYLQGVTYETFLEERMRQDAVIMQVEIIGESARKLSQDFRRKHLKEAIQKILSEL' A
#
# COMPACT_ATOMS: atom_id res chain seq x y z
N MET A 1 -23.58 -1.42 -4.64
CA MET A 1 -23.40 -1.41 -3.17
C MET A 1 -22.05 -0.76 -2.91
N ILE A 2 -22.01 0.40 -2.24
CA ILE A 2 -20.74 1.01 -1.83
C ILE A 2 -20.14 0.02 -0.82
N LYS A 3 -19.04 -0.66 -1.18
CA LYS A 3 -18.28 -1.44 -0.20
C LYS A 3 -17.81 -0.46 0.88
N ASP A 4 -17.94 -0.86 2.13
CA ASP A 4 -17.40 -0.15 3.28
C ASP A 4 -15.91 0.15 3.04
N ASP A 5 -15.50 1.42 3.22
CA ASP A 5 -14.10 1.85 3.05
C ASP A 5 -13.15 0.98 3.89
N THR A 6 -13.63 0.43 5.02
CA THR A 6 -12.91 -0.51 5.88
C THR A 6 -12.39 -1.73 5.12
N VAL A 7 -13.11 -2.22 4.11
CA VAL A 7 -12.69 -3.37 3.30
C VAL A 7 -11.45 -3.00 2.47
N TYR A 8 -11.47 -1.85 1.81
CA TYR A 8 -10.33 -1.39 1.00
C TYR A 8 -9.14 -1.01 1.86
N LEU A 9 -9.37 -0.44 3.05
CA LEU A 9 -8.31 -0.14 4.00
C LEU A 9 -7.64 -1.42 4.51
N ARG A 10 -8.42 -2.47 4.77
CA ARG A 10 -7.88 -3.78 5.16
C ARG A 10 -7.05 -4.39 4.03
N GLU A 11 -7.55 -4.35 2.80
CA GLU A 11 -6.81 -4.83 1.61
C GLU A 11 -5.47 -4.10 1.44
N ILE A 12 -5.45 -2.78 1.61
CA ILE A 12 -4.22 -1.98 1.60
C ILE A 12 -3.25 -2.41 2.71
N LEU A 13 -3.75 -2.57 3.94
CA LEU A 13 -2.91 -2.97 5.08
C LEU A 13 -2.32 -4.37 4.90
N ASP A 14 -3.13 -5.31 4.40
CA ASP A 14 -2.70 -6.69 4.15
C ASP A 14 -1.64 -6.74 3.03
N SER A 15 -1.77 -5.92 1.98
CA SER A 15 -0.76 -5.78 0.93
C SER A 15 0.53 -5.15 1.43
N ILE A 16 0.46 -4.11 2.28
CA ILE A 16 1.65 -3.51 2.90
C ILE A 16 2.38 -4.54 3.76
N ALA A 17 1.66 -5.31 4.58
CA ALA A 17 2.25 -6.35 5.40
C ALA A 17 2.99 -7.41 4.56
N GLN A 18 2.40 -7.84 3.44
CA GLN A 18 3.04 -8.77 2.50
C GLN A 18 4.31 -8.18 1.88
N VAL A 19 4.30 -6.91 1.46
CA VAL A 19 5.51 -6.24 0.95
C VAL A 19 6.61 -6.24 2.01
N GLN A 20 6.27 -5.92 3.26
CA GLN A 20 7.23 -5.93 4.37
C GLN A 20 7.81 -7.33 4.61
N GLU A 21 6.97 -8.37 4.57
CA GLU A 21 7.41 -9.75 4.69
C GLU A 21 8.35 -10.16 3.55
N TYR A 22 8.00 -9.82 2.30
CA TYR A 22 8.83 -10.15 1.13
C TYR A 22 10.20 -9.46 1.15
N LEU A 23 10.30 -8.29 1.78
CA LEU A 23 11.53 -7.50 1.85
C LEU A 23 12.30 -7.72 3.16
N GLN A 24 11.76 -8.48 4.11
CA GLN A 24 12.39 -8.68 5.41
C GLN A 24 13.73 -9.42 5.28
N GLY A 25 14.82 -8.77 5.70
CA GLY A 25 16.17 -9.33 5.63
C GLY A 25 16.75 -9.42 4.22
N VAL A 26 16.10 -8.80 3.23
CA VAL A 26 16.53 -8.79 1.83
C VAL A 26 17.40 -7.56 1.57
N THR A 27 18.61 -7.77 1.06
CA THR A 27 19.44 -6.65 0.63
C THR A 27 18.96 -6.12 -0.72
N TYR A 28 19.38 -4.90 -1.06
CA TYR A 28 19.04 -4.30 -2.34
C TYR A 28 19.56 -5.13 -3.52
N GLU A 29 20.77 -5.66 -3.41
CA GLU A 29 21.40 -6.50 -4.44
C GLU A 29 20.62 -7.79 -4.66
N THR A 30 20.25 -8.50 -3.58
CA THR A 30 19.42 -9.70 -3.66
C THR A 30 18.06 -9.39 -4.28
N PHE A 31 17.44 -8.26 -3.93
CA PHE A 31 16.18 -7.85 -4.52
C PHE A 31 16.28 -7.64 -6.03
N LEU A 32 17.37 -7.02 -6.52
CA LEU A 32 17.58 -6.77 -7.95
C LEU A 32 17.78 -8.04 -8.79
N GLU A 33 18.26 -9.12 -8.18
CA GLU A 33 18.48 -10.40 -8.88
C GLU A 33 17.25 -11.33 -8.82
N GLU A 34 16.36 -11.15 -7.84
CA GLU A 34 15.20 -12.00 -7.64
C GLU A 34 13.92 -11.46 -8.29
N ARG A 35 13.77 -11.74 -9.59
CA ARG A 35 12.61 -11.26 -10.38
C ARG A 35 11.25 -11.65 -9.79
N MET A 36 11.11 -12.87 -9.27
CA MET A 36 9.85 -13.29 -8.64
C MET A 36 9.47 -12.43 -7.44
N ARG A 37 10.45 -12.02 -6.63
CA ARG A 37 10.20 -11.14 -5.48
C ARG A 37 9.82 -9.73 -5.95
N GLN A 38 10.47 -9.22 -7.00
CA GLN A 38 10.10 -7.95 -7.61
C GLN A 38 8.65 -7.97 -8.12
N ASP A 39 8.28 -9.01 -8.88
CA ASP A 39 6.93 -9.17 -9.41
C ASP A 39 5.89 -9.25 -8.29
N ALA A 40 6.21 -9.96 -7.19
CA ALA A 40 5.36 -10.04 -6.01
C ALA A 40 5.17 -8.67 -5.32
N VAL A 41 6.24 -7.89 -5.17
CA VAL A 41 6.16 -6.52 -4.61
C VAL A 41 5.34 -5.60 -5.53
N ILE A 42 5.57 -5.65 -6.84
CA ILE A 42 4.84 -4.84 -7.82
C ILE A 42 3.34 -5.15 -7.76
N MET A 43 2.96 -6.43 -7.69
CA MET A 43 1.57 -6.85 -7.55
C MET A 43 0.89 -6.24 -6.32
N GLN A 44 1.56 -6.28 -5.15
CA GLN A 44 0.99 -5.67 -3.93
C GLN A 44 0.86 -4.15 -4.06
N VAL A 45 1.80 -3.47 -4.72
CA VAL A 45 1.71 -2.03 -4.99
C VAL A 45 0.53 -1.70 -5.91
N GLU A 46 0.26 -2.53 -6.93
CA GLU A 46 -0.91 -2.37 -7.79
C GLU A 46 -2.22 -2.54 -7.01
N ILE A 47 -2.32 -3.56 -6.15
CA ILE A 47 -3.50 -3.80 -5.29
C ILE A 47 -3.74 -2.62 -4.35
N ILE A 48 -2.67 -2.07 -3.74
CA ILE A 48 -2.77 -0.87 -2.90
C ILE A 48 -3.33 0.30 -3.71
N GLY A 49 -2.80 0.54 -4.91
CA GLY A 49 -3.24 1.62 -5.79
C GLY A 49 -4.70 1.47 -6.23
N GLU A 50 -5.12 0.25 -6.57
CA GLU A 50 -6.50 -0.04 -6.95
C GLU A 50 -7.47 0.20 -5.78
N SER A 51 -7.13 -0.32 -4.61
CA SER A 51 -7.92 -0.18 -3.38
C SER A 51 -8.03 1.29 -2.95
N ALA A 52 -6.94 2.03 -3.02
CA ALA A 52 -6.91 3.45 -2.68
C ALA A 52 -7.82 4.29 -3.61
N ARG A 53 -7.94 3.91 -4.90
CA ARG A 53 -8.84 4.60 -5.83
C ARG A 53 -10.32 4.35 -5.52
N LYS A 54 -10.64 3.20 -4.92
CA LYS A 54 -12.00 2.77 -4.55
C LYS A 54 -12.52 3.39 -3.25
N LEU A 55 -11.64 3.98 -2.43
CA LEU A 55 -12.06 4.71 -1.22
C LEU A 55 -13.06 5.83 -1.54
N SER A 56 -14.06 6.02 -0.70
CA SER A 56 -15.08 7.05 -0.90
C SER A 56 -14.49 8.46 -0.97
N GLN A 57 -15.18 9.39 -1.65
CA GLN A 57 -14.76 10.79 -1.65
C GLN A 57 -14.82 11.42 -0.26
N ASP A 58 -15.75 10.99 0.59
CA ASP A 58 -15.88 11.50 1.96
C ASP A 58 -14.70 11.06 2.82
N PHE A 59 -14.27 9.80 2.71
CA PHE A 59 -13.07 9.31 3.36
C PHE A 59 -11.83 10.07 2.89
N ARG A 60 -11.66 10.23 1.56
CA ARG A 60 -10.54 11.01 0.99
C ARG A 60 -10.56 12.46 1.47
N ARG A 61 -11.70 13.15 1.47
CA ARG A 61 -11.78 14.54 1.95
C ARG A 61 -11.42 14.67 3.43
N LYS A 62 -11.83 13.70 4.25
CA LYS A 62 -11.60 13.72 5.70
C LYS A 62 -10.15 13.43 6.07
N HIS A 63 -9.51 12.49 5.38
CA HIS A 63 -8.22 11.93 5.83
C HIS A 63 -7.04 12.21 4.91
N LEU A 64 -7.24 12.57 3.63
CA LEU A 64 -6.12 12.82 2.70
C LEU A 64 -5.25 13.99 3.15
N LYS A 65 -5.87 15.04 3.71
CA LYS A 65 -5.13 16.20 4.23
C LYS A 65 -4.28 15.84 5.45
N GLU A 66 -4.83 15.06 6.37
CA GLU A 66 -4.13 14.59 7.58
C GLU A 66 -2.97 13.64 7.21
N ALA A 67 -3.21 12.72 6.27
CA ALA A 67 -2.19 11.78 5.79
C ALA A 67 -1.02 12.49 5.10
N ILE A 68 -1.29 13.46 4.22
CA ILE A 68 -0.24 14.25 3.55
C ILE A 68 0.56 15.06 4.56
N GLN A 69 -0.09 15.70 5.54
CA GLN A 69 0.60 16.46 6.57
C GLN A 69 1.52 15.58 7.42
N LYS A 70 1.09 14.35 7.75
CA LYS A 70 1.90 13.42 8.52
C LYS A 70 3.16 12.98 7.75
N ILE A 71 3.00 12.60 6.47
CA ILE A 71 4.14 12.22 5.63
C ILE A 71 5.15 13.38 5.52
N LEU A 72 4.68 14.61 5.31
CA LEU A 72 5.55 15.79 5.24
C LEU A 72 6.24 16.12 6.58
N SER A 73 5.68 15.70 7.71
CA SER A 73 6.29 15.91 9.04
C SER A 73 7.32 14.85 9.43
N GLU A 74 7.32 13.71 8.76
CA GLU A 74 8.24 12.59 8.99
C GLU A 74 9.42 12.56 8.00
N LEU A 75 9.41 13.47 7.00
CA LEU A 75 10.50 13.75 6.05
C LEU A 75 11.31 14.97 6.50
#